data_AF-A0A351Q7K7-F1
#
_entry.id   AF-A0A351Q7K7-F1
#
_cell.length_a   1.000
_cell.length_b   1.000
_cell.length_c   1.000
_cell.angle_alpha   90.00
_cell.angle_beta   90.00
_cell.angle_gamma   90.00
#
_symmetry.space_group_name_H-M   'P 1'
#
loop_
_entity.id
_entity.type
_entity.pdbx_description
1 polymer ?
#
loop_
_entity_poly.entity_id
_entity_poly.type
_entity_poly.pdbx_seq_one_letter_code
_entity_poly.pdbx_strand_id
1 'polypeptide(L)'
;MNSVYSSPLQIYGCAVLLATLFYSFQIYFDFSGYSDMAIGISRFLGFDIGKNFDHPYLSKGCSEFWRKWHVSLSSWLRDYIYIPLGGSRCSLPRVCLNLMLTFLASGIWHGALFSFVIWGALHGLYVCLERIFRKRLEKIPSLLRIFGTFLLVSFAWIFFRAENVHDSFMLIKKLFYIPYEIFRTFPALTASFGIKESVRQLFALSDEVKGLTGIIFIFLKILPIAAIELFTYKKSGLEIIRSQKTAVRWFLYSVFVLFVLLNIPQSRSTSFLYFNF
;
A
#
# COMPACT_ATOMS: atom_id res chain seq x y z
N MET A 1 -11.48 -2.62 8.49
CA MET A 1 -10.16 -3.21 8.18
C MET A 1 -9.59 -3.93 9.40
N ASN A 2 -9.40 -3.27 10.55
CA ASN A 2 -8.95 -3.95 11.78
C ASN A 2 -9.84 -5.14 12.16
N SER A 3 -11.17 -4.99 12.05
CA SER A 3 -12.13 -6.09 12.23
C SER A 3 -11.92 -7.29 11.30
N VAL A 4 -11.30 -7.09 10.13
CA VAL A 4 -11.05 -8.15 9.16
C VAL A 4 -9.82 -8.98 9.51
N TYR A 5 -8.79 -8.32 10.01
CA TYR A 5 -7.56 -8.98 10.43
C TYR A 5 -7.65 -9.59 11.83
N SER A 6 -8.54 -9.09 12.70
CA SER A 6 -8.72 -9.59 14.08
C SER A 6 -9.72 -10.75 14.24
N SER A 7 -10.42 -11.17 13.18
CA SER A 7 -11.41 -12.27 13.26
C SER A 7 -11.50 -13.11 11.97
N PRO A 8 -10.44 -13.84 11.57
CA PRO A 8 -10.34 -14.47 10.24
C PRO A 8 -11.41 -15.55 9.94
N LEU A 9 -12.00 -16.17 10.97
CA LEU A 9 -12.90 -17.32 10.84
C LEU A 9 -14.28 -16.95 10.26
N GLN A 10 -14.82 -15.77 10.57
CA GLN A 10 -16.18 -15.36 10.22
C GLN A 10 -16.29 -14.54 8.92
N ILE A 11 -15.22 -14.44 8.15
CA ILE A 11 -15.10 -13.43 7.11
C ILE A 11 -15.08 -14.03 5.71
N TYR A 12 -15.79 -13.37 4.80
CA TYR A 12 -15.87 -13.67 3.37
C TYR A 12 -14.56 -13.28 2.66
N GLY A 13 -14.12 -14.07 1.69
CA GLY A 13 -12.98 -13.79 0.83
C GLY A 13 -13.07 -12.45 0.12
N CYS A 14 -14.28 -12.04 -0.31
CA CYS A 14 -14.49 -10.71 -0.91
C CYS A 14 -14.13 -9.58 0.06
N ALA A 15 -14.45 -9.73 1.34
CA ALA A 15 -14.08 -8.78 2.39
C ALA A 15 -12.56 -8.76 2.63
N VAL A 16 -11.91 -9.93 2.60
CA VAL A 16 -10.43 -10.03 2.74
C VAL A 16 -9.72 -9.34 1.58
N LEU A 17 -10.16 -9.58 0.34
CA LEU A 17 -9.61 -8.91 -0.84
C LEU A 17 -9.73 -7.40 -0.71
N LEU A 18 -10.93 -6.92 -0.40
CA LEU A 18 -11.21 -5.50 -0.28
C LEU A 18 -10.39 -4.86 0.86
N ALA A 19 -10.32 -5.52 2.03
CA ALA A 19 -9.52 -5.07 3.16
C ALA A 19 -8.02 -5.02 2.82
N THR A 20 -7.50 -5.99 2.07
CA THR A 20 -6.10 -6.02 1.64
C THR A 20 -5.78 -4.87 0.70
N LEU A 21 -6.63 -4.61 -0.29
CA LEU A 21 -6.43 -3.49 -1.22
C LEU A 21 -6.51 -2.14 -0.50
N PHE A 22 -7.48 -1.98 0.41
CA PHE A 22 -7.55 -0.78 1.24
C PHE A 22 -6.33 -0.64 2.13
N TYR A 23 -5.77 -1.76 2.61
CA TYR A 23 -4.62 -1.71 3.51
C TYR A 23 -3.40 -1.19 2.79
N SER A 24 -3.18 -1.62 1.54
CA SER A 24 -2.14 -1.05 0.66
C SER A 24 -2.23 0.48 0.60
N PHE A 25 -3.41 1.03 0.33
CA PHE A 25 -3.57 2.49 0.29
C PHE A 25 -3.39 3.14 1.66
N GLN A 26 -3.91 2.51 2.73
CA GLN A 26 -3.77 3.03 4.08
C GLN A 26 -2.31 3.12 4.52
N ILE A 27 -1.54 2.04 4.41
CA ILE A 27 -0.12 2.04 4.81
C ILE A 27 0.67 3.04 3.99
N TYR A 28 0.36 3.16 2.70
CA TYR A 28 1.04 4.11 1.84
C TYR A 28 0.77 5.56 2.24
N PHE A 29 -0.50 5.96 2.36
CA PHE A 29 -0.84 7.36 2.63
C PHE A 29 -0.46 7.80 4.03
N ASP A 30 -0.58 6.89 5.01
CA ASP A 30 -0.14 7.15 6.39
C ASP A 30 1.37 7.42 6.44
N PHE A 31 2.16 6.54 5.81
CA PHE A 31 3.61 6.63 5.88
C PHE A 31 4.19 7.73 4.96
N SER A 32 3.58 7.95 3.79
CA SER A 32 3.95 9.06 2.92
C SER A 32 3.64 10.40 3.58
N GLY A 33 2.45 10.55 4.18
CA GLY A 33 2.08 11.76 4.90
C GLY A 33 3.03 12.07 6.06
N TYR A 34 3.39 11.06 6.85
CA TYR A 34 4.42 11.21 7.89
C TYR A 34 5.77 11.66 7.32
N SER A 35 6.21 11.02 6.22
CA SER A 35 7.49 11.36 5.56
C SER A 35 7.47 12.78 4.99
N ASP A 36 6.36 13.23 4.42
CA ASP A 36 6.21 14.58 3.88
C ASP A 36 6.24 15.65 4.98
N MET A 37 5.68 15.37 6.15
CA MET A 37 5.83 16.24 7.33
C MET A 37 7.29 16.32 7.77
N ALA A 38 8.01 15.20 7.81
CA ALA A 38 9.44 15.17 8.13
C ALA A 38 10.27 15.98 7.12
N ILE A 39 9.97 15.89 5.81
CA ILE A 39 10.59 16.71 4.76
C ILE A 39 10.30 18.20 4.99
N GLY A 40 9.06 18.55 5.33
CA GLY A 40 8.67 19.93 5.63
C GLY A 40 9.44 20.52 6.82
N ILE A 41 9.53 19.77 7.92
CA ILE A 41 10.29 20.17 9.12
C ILE A 41 11.79 20.28 8.80
N SER A 42 12.35 19.31 8.08
CA SER A 42 13.76 19.30 7.68
C SER A 42 14.13 20.55 6.88
N ARG A 43 13.27 20.93 5.91
CA ARG A 43 13.44 22.17 5.13
C ARG A 43 13.34 23.44 5.97
N PHE A 44 12.45 23.46 6.96
CA PHE A 44 12.37 24.57 7.91
C PHE A 44 13.67 24.72 8.72
N LEU A 45 14.31 23.61 9.08
CA LEU A 45 15.60 23.57 9.78
C LEU A 45 16.81 23.80 8.84
N GLY A 46 16.60 24.04 7.55
CA GLY A 46 17.67 24.29 6.58
C GLY A 46 18.32 23.04 5.98
N PHE A 47 17.74 21.85 6.20
CA PHE A 47 18.20 20.59 5.61
C PHE A 47 17.31 20.22 4.42
N ASP A 48 17.91 19.73 3.32
CA ASP A 48 17.17 19.19 2.19
C ASP A 48 17.31 17.67 2.16
N ILE A 49 16.28 16.98 2.63
CA ILE A 49 16.19 15.51 2.56
C ILE A 49 15.31 15.09 1.38
N GLY A 50 15.67 13.97 0.77
CA GLY A 50 14.95 13.40 -0.37
C GLY A 50 13.55 12.88 -0.01
N LYS A 51 12.72 12.71 -1.04
CA LYS A 51 11.40 12.07 -0.88
C LYS A 51 11.56 10.61 -0.49
N ASN A 52 10.73 10.16 0.44
CA ASN A 52 10.70 8.75 0.84
C ASN A 52 9.73 7.91 -0.02
N PHE A 53 8.78 8.55 -0.70
CA PHE A 53 7.83 7.90 -1.60
C PHE A 53 7.66 8.68 -2.90
N ASP A 54 7.50 7.96 -4.02
CA ASP A 54 7.31 8.54 -5.34
C ASP A 54 6.39 7.68 -6.22
N HIS A 55 5.08 7.78 -6.00
CA HIS A 55 4.04 7.05 -6.76
C HIS A 55 4.32 5.54 -6.89
N PRO A 56 4.58 4.82 -5.78
CA PRO A 56 5.07 3.45 -5.81
C PRO A 56 4.07 2.48 -6.47
N TYR A 57 2.76 2.71 -6.33
CA TYR A 57 1.73 1.84 -6.92
C TYR A 57 1.52 2.04 -8.42
N LEU A 58 2.17 3.02 -9.04
CA LEU A 58 2.25 3.20 -10.49
C LEU A 58 3.48 2.52 -11.12
N SER A 59 4.19 1.70 -10.34
CA SER A 59 5.40 0.99 -10.80
C SER A 59 5.07 -0.16 -11.75
N LYS A 60 5.86 -0.32 -12.82
CA LYS A 60 5.69 -1.36 -13.84
C LYS A 60 6.39 -2.68 -13.48
N GLY A 61 6.94 -2.77 -12.26
CA GLY A 61 7.64 -3.93 -11.74
C GLY A 61 8.04 -3.73 -10.29
N CYS A 62 8.30 -4.83 -9.58
CA CYS A 62 8.62 -4.82 -8.15
C CYS A 62 9.96 -4.11 -7.85
N SER A 63 10.92 -4.17 -8.78
CA SER A 63 12.18 -3.46 -8.70
C SER A 63 11.98 -1.95 -8.80
N GLU A 64 11.03 -1.49 -9.61
CA GLU A 64 10.66 -0.08 -9.70
C GLU A 64 9.90 0.37 -8.45
N PHE A 65 8.99 -0.47 -7.94
CA PHE A 65 8.29 -0.24 -6.68
C PHE A 65 9.26 0.05 -5.54
N TRP A 66 10.28 -0.79 -5.34
CA TRP A 66 11.28 -0.60 -4.29
C TRP A 66 12.20 0.62 -4.46
N ARG A 67 12.34 1.16 -5.69
CA ARG A 67 13.02 2.45 -5.90
C ARG A 67 12.15 3.65 -5.53
N LYS A 68 10.85 3.45 -5.36
CA LYS A 68 9.83 4.48 -5.12
C LYS A 68 9.14 4.33 -3.77
N TRP A 69 9.33 3.21 -3.09
CA TRP A 69 8.78 2.89 -1.79
C TRP A 69 9.88 2.96 -0.73
N HIS A 70 9.64 3.72 0.33
CA HIS A 70 10.54 3.90 1.46
C HIS A 70 12.00 4.09 1.02
N VAL A 71 12.23 5.05 0.13
CA VAL A 71 13.48 5.27 -0.61
C VAL A 71 14.71 5.35 0.30
N SER A 72 14.58 5.93 1.49
CA SER A 72 15.69 6.00 2.45
C SER A 72 16.14 4.60 2.92
N LEU A 73 15.21 3.77 3.38
CA LEU A 73 15.46 2.38 3.79
C LEU A 73 15.92 1.53 2.61
N SER A 74 15.24 1.64 1.47
CA SER A 74 15.56 0.90 0.25
C SER A 74 16.98 1.20 -0.24
N SER A 75 17.42 2.47 -0.16
CA SER A 75 18.78 2.87 -0.50
C SER A 75 19.79 2.36 0.53
N TRP A 76 19.45 2.40 1.82
CA TRP A 76 20.31 1.86 2.87
C TRP A 76 20.54 0.35 2.71
N LEU A 77 19.47 -0.43 2.51
CA LEU A 77 19.58 -1.87 2.24
C LEU A 77 20.41 -2.16 0.98
N ARG A 78 20.25 -1.34 -0.06
CA ARG A 78 21.04 -1.46 -1.29
C ARG A 78 22.53 -1.22 -0.99
N ASP A 79 22.85 -0.13 -0.33
CA ASP A 79 24.22 0.36 -0.20
C ASP A 79 25.02 -0.38 0.88
N TYR A 80 24.35 -0.86 1.93
CA TYR A 80 25.00 -1.50 3.08
C TYR A 80 24.82 -3.02 3.15
N ILE A 81 23.90 -3.61 2.37
CA ILE A 81 23.72 -5.07 2.33
C ILE A 81 23.93 -5.59 0.91
N TYR A 82 23.14 -5.12 -0.05
CA TYR A 82 23.14 -5.69 -1.39
C TYR A 82 24.46 -5.48 -2.15
N ILE A 83 24.99 -4.25 -2.16
CA ILE A 83 26.25 -3.92 -2.85
C ILE A 83 27.44 -4.66 -2.21
N PRO A 84 27.62 -4.65 -0.87
CA PRO A 84 28.70 -5.42 -0.21
C PRO A 84 28.66 -6.93 -0.51
N LEU A 85 27.49 -7.53 -0.71
CA LEU A 85 27.36 -8.94 -1.12
C LEU A 85 27.79 -9.22 -2.58
N GLY A 86 28.20 -8.19 -3.34
CA GLY A 86 28.59 -8.24 -4.75
C GLY A 86 27.57 -7.59 -5.69
N GLY A 87 26.41 -7.19 -5.18
CA GLY A 87 25.38 -6.46 -5.91
C GLY A 87 24.97 -7.14 -7.22
N SER A 88 24.96 -6.36 -8.30
CA SER A 88 24.61 -6.81 -9.65
C SER A 88 25.80 -7.23 -10.51
N ARG A 89 27.01 -7.31 -9.95
CA ARG A 89 28.25 -7.63 -10.69
C ARG A 89 28.54 -9.13 -10.75
N CYS A 90 27.72 -9.96 -10.13
CA CYS A 90 27.88 -11.41 -10.07
C CYS A 90 27.00 -12.14 -11.11
N SER A 91 27.15 -13.47 -11.20
CA SER A 91 26.26 -14.32 -12.00
C SER A 91 24.81 -14.22 -11.52
N LEU A 92 23.84 -14.49 -12.41
CA LEU A 92 22.41 -14.34 -12.11
C LEU A 92 21.97 -15.12 -10.86
N PRO A 93 22.37 -16.38 -10.61
CA PRO A 93 22.02 -17.07 -9.37
C PRO A 93 22.57 -16.37 -8.12
N ARG A 94 23.80 -15.85 -8.17
CA ARG A 94 24.41 -15.11 -7.05
C ARG A 94 23.71 -13.79 -6.81
N VAL A 95 23.31 -13.09 -7.88
CA VAL A 95 22.50 -11.88 -7.80
C VAL A 95 21.15 -12.16 -7.13
N CYS A 96 20.47 -13.25 -7.50
CA CYS A 96 19.21 -13.65 -6.86
C CYS A 96 19.42 -13.97 -5.37
N LEU A 97 20.48 -14.70 -5.01
CA LEU A 97 20.82 -14.95 -3.61
C LEU A 97 21.04 -13.64 -2.84
N ASN A 98 21.83 -12.72 -3.39
CA ASN A 98 22.09 -11.42 -2.77
C ASN A 98 20.80 -10.61 -2.56
N LEU A 99 19.89 -10.63 -3.54
CA LEU A 99 18.56 -10.01 -3.42
C LEU A 99 17.73 -10.67 -2.31
N MET A 100 17.65 -12.00 -2.28
CA MET A 100 16.93 -12.73 -1.25
C MET A 100 17.46 -12.40 0.15
N LEU A 101 18.78 -12.43 0.34
CA LEU A 101 19.40 -12.09 1.63
C LEU A 101 19.10 -10.64 2.04
N THR A 102 19.15 -9.70 1.09
CA THR A 102 18.83 -8.29 1.35
C THR A 102 17.37 -8.11 1.81
N PHE A 103 16.42 -8.76 1.13
CA PHE A 103 15.01 -8.64 1.49
C PHE A 103 14.62 -9.44 2.74
N LEU A 104 15.28 -10.57 3.02
CA LEU A 104 15.13 -11.26 4.29
C LEU A 104 15.63 -10.40 5.46
N ALA A 105 16.78 -9.73 5.29
CA ALA A 105 17.27 -8.76 6.26
C ALA A 105 16.30 -7.58 6.44
N SER A 106 15.68 -7.11 5.36
CA SER A 106 14.61 -6.11 5.43
C SER A 106 13.41 -6.60 6.24
N GLY A 107 12.98 -7.85 6.05
CA GLY A 107 11.89 -8.44 6.83
C GLY A 107 12.22 -8.51 8.32
N ILE A 108 13.43 -8.97 8.66
CA ILE A 108 13.92 -9.03 10.05
C ILE A 108 13.98 -7.62 10.67
N TRP A 109 14.37 -6.61 9.90
CA TRP A 109 14.41 -5.22 10.38
C TRP A 109 13.03 -4.69 10.80
N HIS A 110 11.95 -5.16 10.16
CA HIS A 110 10.59 -4.71 10.49
C HIS A 110 10.03 -5.34 11.78
N GLY A 111 10.47 -6.54 12.15
CA GLY A 111 10.02 -7.17 13.39
C GLY A 111 10.43 -8.63 13.55
N ALA A 112 10.25 -9.17 14.76
CA ALA A 112 10.63 -10.53 15.11
C ALA A 112 9.62 -11.61 14.64
N LEU A 113 8.40 -11.20 14.24
CA LEU A 113 7.40 -12.12 13.73
C LEU A 113 7.84 -12.73 12.39
N PHE A 114 7.67 -14.03 12.24
CA PHE A 114 8.06 -14.75 11.03
C PHE A 114 7.25 -14.30 9.79
N SER A 115 6.10 -13.67 9.98
CA SER A 115 5.31 -13.07 8.91
C SER A 115 6.08 -11.96 8.16
N PHE A 116 6.91 -11.17 8.86
CA PHE A 116 7.79 -10.17 8.22
C PHE A 116 8.90 -10.82 7.40
N VAL A 117 9.44 -11.96 7.85
CA VAL A 117 10.43 -12.72 7.09
C VAL A 117 9.82 -13.27 5.80
N ILE A 118 8.59 -13.80 5.85
CA ILE A 118 7.85 -14.25 4.66
C ILE A 118 7.58 -13.07 3.71
N TRP A 119 7.15 -11.93 4.24
CA TRP A 119 6.96 -10.70 3.46
C TRP A 119 8.24 -10.29 2.73
N GLY A 120 9.39 -10.30 3.42
CA GLY A 120 10.69 -10.05 2.81
C GLY A 120 11.03 -11.08 1.73
N ALA A 121 10.85 -12.37 2.02
CA ALA A 121 11.09 -13.44 1.06
C ALA A 121 10.25 -13.29 -0.22
N LEU A 122 8.97 -12.90 -0.10
CA LEU A 122 8.08 -12.66 -1.24
C LEU A 122 8.60 -11.51 -2.11
N HIS A 123 8.97 -10.38 -1.52
CA HIS A 123 9.54 -9.26 -2.28
C HIS A 123 10.86 -9.62 -2.95
N GLY A 124 11.73 -10.35 -2.27
CA GLY A 124 12.96 -10.88 -2.86
C GLY A 124 12.68 -11.79 -4.05
N LEU A 125 11.71 -12.70 -3.91
CA LEU A 125 11.29 -13.60 -4.98
C LEU A 125 10.74 -12.81 -6.17
N TYR A 126 9.88 -11.81 -5.95
CA TYR A 126 9.31 -11.01 -7.03
C TYR A 126 10.38 -10.26 -7.83
N VAL A 127 11.36 -9.66 -7.14
CA VAL A 127 12.47 -8.96 -7.80
C VAL A 127 13.37 -9.95 -8.56
N CYS A 128 13.63 -11.14 -8.01
CA CYS A 128 14.35 -12.21 -8.70
C CYS A 128 13.63 -12.67 -9.98
N LEU A 129 12.33 -12.96 -9.88
CA LEU A 129 11.49 -13.37 -11.00
C LEU A 129 11.41 -12.28 -12.08
N GLU A 130 11.24 -11.01 -11.67
CA GLU A 130 11.27 -9.88 -12.60
C GLU A 130 12.59 -9.82 -13.37
N ARG A 131 13.72 -10.05 -12.69
CA ARG A 131 15.04 -10.05 -13.31
C ARG A 131 15.24 -11.21 -14.29
N ILE A 132 14.79 -12.42 -13.93
CA ILE A 132 14.86 -13.62 -14.77
C ILE A 132 13.98 -13.46 -16.01
N PHE A 133 12.75 -12.94 -15.85
CA PHE A 133 11.76 -12.86 -16.91
C PHE A 133 11.66 -11.49 -17.58
N ARG A 134 12.63 -10.60 -17.35
CA ARG A 134 12.61 -9.19 -17.81
C ARG A 134 12.19 -9.03 -19.27
N LYS A 135 12.81 -9.78 -20.19
CA LYS A 135 12.51 -9.70 -21.64
C LYS A 135 11.07 -10.09 -21.98
N ARG A 136 10.46 -11.00 -21.21
CA ARG A 136 9.05 -11.41 -21.40
C ARG A 136 8.11 -10.38 -20.81
N LEU A 137 8.43 -9.87 -19.61
CA LEU A 137 7.64 -8.85 -18.93
C LEU A 137 7.62 -7.52 -19.70
N GLU A 138 8.71 -7.14 -20.37
CA GLU A 138 8.77 -5.94 -21.20
C GLU A 138 7.81 -5.96 -22.40
N LYS A 139 7.35 -7.14 -22.84
CA LYS A 139 6.34 -7.30 -23.89
C LYS A 139 4.90 -7.09 -23.39
N ILE A 140 4.68 -7.13 -22.08
CA ILE A 140 3.35 -6.96 -21.49
C ILE A 140 3.00 -5.46 -21.49
N PRO A 141 1.76 -5.08 -21.89
CA PRO A 141 1.29 -3.71 -21.82
C PRO A 141 1.52 -3.08 -20.43
N SER A 142 1.92 -1.81 -20.43
CA SER A 142 2.32 -1.09 -19.21
C SER A 142 1.25 -1.11 -18.12
N LEU A 143 -0.03 -0.94 -18.49
CA LEU A 143 -1.15 -0.96 -17.54
C LEU A 143 -1.28 -2.32 -16.83
N LEU A 144 -1.13 -3.43 -17.56
CA LEU A 144 -1.19 -4.77 -16.98
C LEU A 144 -0.01 -5.03 -16.05
N ARG A 145 1.17 -4.49 -16.37
CA ARG A 145 2.34 -4.58 -15.48
C ARG A 145 2.17 -3.78 -14.20
N ILE A 146 1.58 -2.59 -14.29
CA ILE A 146 1.26 -1.76 -13.12
C ILE A 146 0.27 -2.50 -12.23
N PHE A 147 -0.83 -2.98 -12.81
CA PHE A 147 -1.85 -3.72 -12.08
C PHE A 147 -1.28 -5.00 -11.45
N GLY A 148 -0.50 -5.78 -12.20
CA GLY A 148 0.16 -6.99 -11.68
C GLY A 148 1.14 -6.71 -10.54
N THR A 149 1.95 -5.64 -10.66
CA THR A 149 2.87 -5.21 -9.59
C THR A 149 2.10 -4.81 -8.34
N PHE A 150 1.04 -4.02 -8.50
CA PHE A 150 0.18 -3.61 -7.39
C PHE A 150 -0.47 -4.80 -6.68
N LEU A 151 -0.95 -5.80 -7.42
CA LEU A 151 -1.53 -7.02 -6.84
C LEU A 151 -0.50 -7.86 -6.08
N LEU A 152 0.71 -8.05 -6.64
CA LEU A 152 1.78 -8.79 -5.98
C LEU A 152 2.20 -8.12 -4.67
N VAL A 153 2.38 -6.80 -4.70
CA VAL A 153 2.72 -6.01 -3.50
C VAL A 153 1.57 -6.07 -2.48
N SER A 154 0.32 -5.94 -2.92
CA SER A 154 -0.85 -6.05 -2.04
C SER A 154 -0.99 -7.42 -1.40
N PHE A 155 -0.67 -8.49 -2.14
CA PHE A 155 -0.62 -9.84 -1.60
C PHE A 155 0.46 -9.99 -0.51
N ALA A 156 1.65 -9.43 -0.73
CA ALA A 156 2.70 -9.43 0.29
C ALA A 156 2.23 -8.71 1.57
N TRP A 157 1.48 -7.61 1.46
CA TRP A 157 0.96 -6.88 2.62
C TRP A 157 0.04 -7.70 3.54
N ILE A 158 -0.54 -8.81 3.08
CA ILE A 158 -1.28 -9.74 3.95
C ILE A 158 -0.38 -10.24 5.08
N PHE A 159 0.85 -10.65 4.77
CA PHE A 159 1.82 -11.13 5.75
C PHE A 159 2.35 -9.99 6.63
N PHE A 160 2.48 -8.79 6.07
CA PHE A 160 2.92 -7.63 6.84
C PHE A 160 1.88 -7.16 7.87
N ARG A 161 0.59 -7.37 7.60
CA ARG A 161 -0.51 -6.91 8.46
C ARG A 161 -1.05 -7.95 9.42
N ALA A 162 -0.98 -9.23 9.08
CA ALA A 162 -1.52 -10.30 9.90
C ALA A 162 -0.73 -10.43 11.21
N GLU A 163 -1.43 -10.79 12.29
CA GLU A 163 -0.85 -10.93 13.64
C GLU A 163 0.14 -12.10 13.72
N ASN A 164 -0.05 -13.12 12.87
CA ASN A 164 0.85 -14.25 12.76
C ASN A 164 0.73 -14.92 11.39
N VAL A 165 1.60 -15.91 11.17
CA VAL A 165 1.68 -16.68 9.93
C VAL A 165 0.41 -17.50 9.68
N HIS A 166 -0.19 -18.08 10.73
CA HIS A 166 -1.40 -18.87 10.61
C HIS A 166 -2.57 -18.03 10.08
N ASP A 167 -2.77 -16.84 10.63
CA ASP A 167 -3.80 -15.90 10.19
C ASP A 167 -3.57 -15.44 8.76
N SER A 168 -2.31 -15.21 8.37
CA SER A 168 -1.94 -14.87 6.98
C SER A 168 -2.44 -15.94 6.01
N PHE A 169 -2.16 -17.22 6.30
CA PHE A 169 -2.60 -18.34 5.46
C PHE A 169 -4.12 -18.53 5.48
N MET A 170 -4.77 -18.29 6.61
CA MET A 170 -6.23 -18.33 6.70
C MET A 170 -6.87 -17.26 5.80
N LEU A 171 -6.37 -16.02 5.82
CA LEU A 171 -6.82 -14.95 4.94
C LEU A 171 -6.60 -15.30 3.46
N ILE A 172 -5.43 -15.86 3.11
CA ILE A 172 -5.15 -16.33 1.74
C ILE A 172 -6.13 -17.43 1.33
N LYS A 173 -6.42 -18.38 2.22
CA LYS A 173 -7.40 -19.45 1.96
C LYS A 173 -8.78 -18.88 1.63
N LYS A 174 -9.20 -17.82 2.34
CA LYS A 174 -10.48 -17.13 2.07
C LYS A 174 -10.54 -16.53 0.66
N LEU A 175 -9.43 -16.02 0.11
CA LEU A 175 -9.40 -15.50 -1.26
C LEU A 175 -9.79 -16.56 -2.31
N PHE A 176 -9.47 -17.83 -2.08
CA PHE A 176 -9.86 -18.92 -2.99
C PHE A 176 -11.35 -19.27 -2.92
N TYR A 177 -12.07 -18.86 -1.88
CA TYR A 177 -13.52 -19.07 -1.77
C TYR A 177 -14.34 -17.97 -2.47
N ILE A 178 -13.72 -16.89 -2.94
CA ILE A 178 -14.40 -15.78 -3.62
C ILE A 178 -15.34 -16.24 -4.75
N PRO A 179 -14.94 -17.14 -5.68
CA PRO A 179 -15.84 -17.57 -6.74
C PRO A 179 -17.10 -18.27 -6.19
N TYR A 180 -16.94 -19.10 -5.15
CA TYR A 180 -18.03 -19.78 -4.49
C TYR A 180 -18.95 -18.81 -3.74
N GLU A 181 -18.39 -17.81 -3.06
CA GLU A 181 -19.16 -16.77 -2.37
C GLU A 181 -20.00 -15.95 -3.35
N ILE A 182 -19.39 -15.50 -4.45
CA ILE A 182 -20.11 -14.77 -5.50
C ILE A 182 -21.24 -15.63 -6.07
N PHE A 183 -20.96 -16.90 -6.40
CA PHE A 183 -21.97 -17.81 -6.93
C PHE A 183 -23.12 -18.04 -5.95
N ARG A 184 -22.85 -18.23 -4.66
CA ARG A 184 -23.87 -18.45 -3.62
C ARG A 184 -24.72 -17.22 -3.36
N THR A 185 -24.13 -16.02 -3.47
CA THR A 185 -24.84 -14.76 -3.25
C THR A 185 -25.58 -14.27 -4.51
N PHE A 186 -25.24 -14.78 -5.70
CA PHE A 186 -25.87 -14.39 -6.97
C PHE A 186 -27.40 -14.62 -7.00
N PRO A 187 -27.95 -15.76 -6.56
CA PRO A 187 -29.41 -15.94 -6.48
C PRO A 187 -30.08 -15.01 -5.48
N ALA A 188 -29.40 -14.68 -4.37
CA ALA A 188 -29.91 -13.76 -3.36
C ALA A 188 -29.95 -12.30 -3.88
N LEU A 189 -29.00 -11.90 -4.74
CA LEU A 189 -29.00 -10.60 -5.42
C LEU A 189 -30.20 -10.40 -6.35
N THR A 190 -30.74 -11.51 -6.89
CA THR A 190 -31.92 -11.51 -7.79
C THR A 190 -33.24 -11.79 -7.08
N ALA A 191 -33.21 -12.22 -5.81
CA ALA A 191 -34.38 -12.51 -4.99
C ALA A 191 -34.71 -11.32 -4.06
N SER A 192 -35.87 -11.37 -3.40
CA SER A 192 -36.42 -10.32 -2.53
C SER A 192 -35.53 -9.88 -1.35
N PHE A 193 -34.42 -10.58 -1.09
CA PHE A 193 -33.32 -10.14 -0.24
C PHE A 193 -32.55 -9.03 -0.97
N GLY A 194 -33.06 -7.79 -0.89
CA GLY A 194 -32.53 -6.66 -1.66
C GLY A 194 -31.00 -6.53 -1.63
N ILE A 195 -30.44 -6.12 -2.78
CA ILE A 195 -29.01 -5.93 -3.10
C ILE A 195 -28.15 -5.41 -1.93
N LYS A 196 -28.70 -4.53 -1.09
CA LYS A 196 -28.00 -3.95 0.07
C LYS A 196 -27.50 -5.01 1.06
N GLU A 197 -28.30 -6.02 1.35
CA GLU A 197 -27.98 -7.04 2.37
C GLU A 197 -26.97 -8.05 1.84
N SER A 198 -27.11 -8.46 0.58
CA SER A 198 -26.13 -9.31 -0.11
C SER A 198 -24.75 -8.66 -0.18
N VAL A 199 -24.70 -7.36 -0.49
CA VAL A 199 -23.46 -6.57 -0.51
C VAL A 199 -22.88 -6.42 0.89
N ARG A 200 -23.72 -6.18 1.91
CA ARG A 200 -23.29 -6.08 3.31
C ARG A 200 -22.61 -7.37 3.78
N GLN A 201 -23.21 -8.52 3.48
CA GLN A 201 -22.67 -9.83 3.84
C GLN A 201 -21.35 -10.12 3.11
N LEU A 202 -21.31 -9.98 1.79
CA LEU A 202 -20.11 -10.27 0.98
C LEU A 202 -18.87 -9.47 1.43
N PHE A 203 -19.06 -8.24 1.88
CA PHE A 203 -17.97 -7.36 2.30
C PHE A 203 -17.82 -7.23 3.81
N ALA A 204 -18.57 -8.01 4.60
CA ALA A 204 -18.57 -7.99 6.06
C ALA A 204 -18.66 -6.56 6.65
N LEU A 205 -19.57 -5.75 6.09
CA LEU A 205 -19.77 -4.36 6.50
C LEU A 205 -20.57 -4.28 7.80
N SER A 206 -20.17 -3.41 8.73
CA SER A 206 -20.87 -3.20 10.01
C SER A 206 -22.27 -2.61 9.80
N ASP A 207 -23.17 -2.79 10.77
CA ASP A 207 -24.56 -2.27 10.71
C ASP A 207 -24.62 -0.74 10.59
N GLU A 208 -23.62 -0.02 11.11
CA GLU A 208 -23.48 1.44 10.95
C GLU A 208 -23.23 1.86 9.50
N VAL A 209 -22.55 1.01 8.74
CA VAL A 209 -22.23 1.20 7.34
C VAL A 209 -23.42 0.69 6.54
N LYS A 210 -24.31 1.59 6.09
CA LYS A 210 -25.56 1.31 5.34
C LYS A 210 -25.35 0.60 3.97
N GLY A 211 -24.71 -0.58 3.98
CA GLY A 211 -24.39 -1.42 2.82
C GLY A 211 -23.70 -0.66 1.70
N LEU A 212 -24.42 -0.51 0.58
CA LEU A 212 -23.93 0.14 -0.65
C LEU A 212 -23.43 1.57 -0.42
N THR A 213 -24.08 2.36 0.44
CA THR A 213 -23.62 3.73 0.72
C THR A 213 -22.27 3.73 1.44
N GLY A 214 -22.01 2.71 2.25
CA GLY A 214 -20.72 2.50 2.90
C GLY A 214 -19.58 2.30 1.93
N ILE A 215 -19.78 1.39 0.98
CA ILE A 215 -18.83 1.14 -0.10
C ILE A 215 -18.60 2.42 -0.90
N ILE A 216 -19.68 3.12 -1.27
CA ILE A 216 -19.60 4.41 -1.98
C ILE A 216 -18.79 5.43 -1.16
N PHE A 217 -19.03 5.56 0.15
CA PHE A 217 -18.25 6.45 1.02
C PHE A 217 -16.76 6.09 1.05
N ILE A 218 -16.43 4.80 1.05
CA ILE A 218 -15.03 4.38 1.04
C ILE A 218 -14.38 4.70 -0.32
N PHE A 219 -15.05 4.40 -1.44
CA PHE A 219 -14.57 4.77 -2.77
C PHE A 219 -14.46 6.29 -2.95
N LEU A 220 -15.39 7.06 -2.41
CA LEU A 220 -15.35 8.53 -2.40
C LEU A 220 -14.16 9.09 -1.60
N LYS A 221 -13.62 8.34 -0.63
CA LYS A 221 -12.38 8.74 0.08
C LYS A 221 -11.12 8.41 -0.72
N ILE A 222 -11.12 7.32 -1.49
CA ILE A 222 -9.97 6.93 -2.33
C ILE A 222 -9.89 7.76 -3.60
N LEU A 223 -11.02 8.01 -4.27
CA LEU A 223 -11.05 8.62 -5.60
C LEU A 223 -10.29 9.96 -5.67
N PRO A 224 -10.44 10.89 -4.70
CA PRO A 224 -9.70 12.14 -4.70
C PRO A 224 -8.19 11.91 -4.54
N ILE A 225 -7.78 10.94 -3.71
CA ILE A 225 -6.37 10.65 -3.46
C ILE A 225 -5.73 9.99 -4.69
N ALA A 226 -6.42 9.02 -5.31
CA ALA A 226 -5.99 8.42 -6.57
C ALA A 226 -5.92 9.46 -7.69
N ALA A 227 -6.86 10.42 -7.73
CA ALA A 227 -6.81 11.53 -8.66
C ALA A 227 -5.58 12.41 -8.39
N ILE A 228 -5.31 12.77 -7.13
CA ILE A 228 -4.13 13.56 -6.74
C ILE A 228 -2.85 12.83 -7.16
N GLU A 229 -2.73 11.52 -6.92
CA GLU A 229 -1.59 10.72 -7.40
C GLU A 229 -1.42 10.84 -8.92
N LEU A 230 -2.48 10.63 -9.69
CA LEU A 230 -2.43 10.72 -11.16
C LEU A 230 -2.07 12.13 -11.64
N PHE A 231 -2.59 13.17 -10.99
CA PHE A 231 -2.28 14.56 -11.33
C PHE A 231 -0.86 14.96 -10.94
N THR A 232 -0.38 14.49 -9.79
CA THR A 232 0.95 14.82 -9.26
C THR A 232 2.05 13.87 -9.76
N TYR A 233 1.69 12.83 -10.51
CA TYR A 233 2.62 11.90 -11.14
C TYR A 233 3.67 12.60 -12.03
N LYS A 234 3.27 13.68 -12.70
CA LYS A 234 4.15 14.44 -13.62
C LYS A 234 4.57 15.82 -13.12
N LYS A 235 3.95 16.34 -12.06
CA LYS A 235 4.21 17.69 -11.53
C LYS A 235 4.11 17.68 -10.02
N SER A 236 5.04 18.33 -9.33
CA SER A 236 4.94 18.46 -7.88
C SER A 236 3.74 19.36 -7.53
N GLY A 237 2.89 18.94 -6.59
CA GLY A 237 1.79 19.78 -6.10
C GLY A 237 2.28 21.15 -5.59
N LEU A 238 3.48 21.19 -5.01
CA LEU A 238 4.12 22.44 -4.57
C LEU A 238 4.54 23.33 -5.74
N GLU A 239 5.00 22.77 -6.85
CA GLU A 239 5.34 23.56 -8.05
C GLU A 239 4.08 24.19 -8.65
N ILE A 240 2.97 23.45 -8.66
CA ILE A 240 1.67 23.97 -9.11
C ILE A 240 1.28 25.18 -8.27
N ILE A 241 1.35 25.08 -6.94
CA ILE A 241 1.03 26.20 -6.04
C ILE A 241 2.03 27.36 -6.21
N ARG A 242 3.33 27.07 -6.31
CA ARG A 242 4.38 28.09 -6.49
C ARG A 242 4.25 28.86 -7.81
N SER A 243 3.68 28.24 -8.84
CA SER A 243 3.41 28.89 -10.14
C SER A 243 2.24 29.88 -10.10
N GLN A 244 1.44 29.90 -9.02
CA GLN A 244 0.32 30.83 -8.88
C GLN A 244 0.75 32.21 -8.37
N LYS A 245 -0.08 33.22 -8.64
CA LYS A 245 0.10 34.59 -8.14
C LYS A 245 0.18 34.61 -6.60
N THR A 246 0.95 35.55 -6.05
CA THR A 246 1.17 35.69 -4.59
C THR A 246 -0.14 35.73 -3.79
N ALA A 247 -1.15 36.48 -4.23
CA ALA A 247 -2.44 36.54 -3.56
C ALA A 247 -3.15 35.18 -3.51
N VAL A 248 -3.13 34.43 -4.61
CA VAL A 248 -3.71 33.08 -4.69
C VAL A 248 -2.97 32.12 -3.77
N ARG A 249 -1.64 32.18 -3.75
CA ARG A 249 -0.81 31.36 -2.85
C ARG A 249 -1.15 31.59 -1.38
N TRP A 250 -1.18 32.85 -0.93
CA TRP A 250 -1.50 33.17 0.45
C TRP A 250 -2.92 32.79 0.82
N PHE A 251 -3.89 33.02 -0.08
CA PHE A 251 -5.25 32.54 0.12
C PHE A 251 -5.30 31.02 0.33
N LEU A 252 -4.65 30.24 -0.54
CA LEU A 252 -4.59 28.78 -0.43
C LEU A 252 -3.91 28.32 0.87
N TYR A 253 -2.81 28.96 1.27
CA TYR A 253 -2.14 28.65 2.53
C TYR A 253 -3.01 28.98 3.74
N SER A 254 -3.68 30.13 3.76
CA SER A 254 -4.56 30.53 4.86
C SER A 254 -5.76 29.61 4.98
N VAL A 255 -6.39 29.23 3.86
CA VAL A 255 -7.50 28.26 3.84
C VAL A 255 -7.02 26.90 4.35
N PHE A 256 -5.84 26.44 3.93
CA PHE A 256 -5.29 25.17 4.39
C PHE A 256 -4.98 25.17 5.89
N VAL A 257 -4.34 26.22 6.40
CA VAL A 257 -4.05 26.38 7.84
C VAL A 257 -5.35 26.42 8.63
N LEU A 258 -6.34 27.20 8.18
CA LEU A 258 -7.64 27.27 8.84
C LEU A 258 -8.33 25.90 8.85
N PHE A 259 -8.32 25.18 7.72
CA PHE A 259 -8.85 23.83 7.63
C PHE A 259 -8.18 22.89 8.63
N VAL A 260 -6.84 22.90 8.73
CA VAL A 260 -6.11 22.10 9.71
C VAL A 260 -6.54 22.48 11.12
N LEU A 261 -6.50 23.76 11.50
CA LEU A 261 -6.85 24.24 12.84
C LEU A 261 -8.27 23.86 13.26
N LEU A 262 -9.24 23.92 12.32
CA LEU A 262 -10.63 23.54 12.57
C LEU A 262 -10.83 22.02 12.69
N ASN A 263 -9.92 21.21 12.16
CA ASN A 263 -10.01 19.75 12.15
C ASN A 263 -8.98 19.06 13.06
N ILE A 264 -8.24 19.81 13.90
CA ILE A 264 -7.40 19.20 14.94
C ILE A 264 -8.35 18.47 15.92
N PRO A 265 -8.23 17.15 16.07
CA PRO A 265 -9.08 16.39 16.99
C PRO A 265 -8.88 16.88 18.42
N GLN A 266 -9.95 17.33 19.07
CA GLN A 266 -9.93 17.82 20.46
C GLN A 266 -9.76 16.69 21.48
N SER A 267 -9.84 15.42 21.06
CA SER A 267 -9.71 14.26 21.95
C SER A 267 -9.12 13.04 21.24
N ARG A 268 -8.05 12.48 21.84
CA ARG A 268 -7.19 11.35 21.44
C ARG A 268 -6.21 11.62 20.29
N SER A 269 -4.92 11.49 20.60
CA SER A 269 -3.86 11.27 19.62
C SER A 269 -4.01 9.87 19.02
N THR A 270 -4.30 9.77 17.73
CA THR A 270 -4.16 8.52 16.98
C THR A 270 -2.70 8.35 16.57
N SER A 271 -2.07 7.22 16.91
CA SER A 271 -0.71 6.90 16.43
C SER A 271 -0.73 6.54 14.94
N PHE A 272 0.32 6.93 14.21
CA PHE A 272 0.52 6.46 12.83
C PHE A 272 0.58 4.93 12.83
N LEU A 273 -0.03 4.32 11.82
CA LEU A 273 -0.06 2.86 11.69
C LEU A 273 1.35 2.28 11.53
N TYR A 274 2.27 3.07 10.98
CA TYR A 274 3.70 2.77 10.91
C TYR A 274 4.36 2.42 12.27
N PHE A 275 3.80 2.87 13.39
CA PHE A 275 4.37 2.58 14.72
C PHE A 275 3.68 1.41 15.45
N ASN A 276 2.69 0.77 14.83
CA ASN A 276 1.83 -0.22 15.46
C ASN A 276 2.06 -1.65 14.93
N PHE A 277 3.31 -2.00 14.59
CA PHE A 277 3.71 -3.32 14.10
C PHE A 277 4.28 -4.21 15.21
#